data_AF-A0A377TYE8-F1
#
_entry.id   AF-A0A377TYE8-F1
#
_cell.length_a   1.000
_cell.length_b   1.000
_cell.length_c   1.000
_cell.angle_alpha   90.00
_cell.angle_beta   90.00
_cell.angle_gamma   90.00
#
_symmetry.space_group_name_H-M   'P 1'
#
loop_
_entity.id
_entity.type
_entity.pdbx_description
1 polymer ?
#
loop_
_entity_poly.entity_id
_entity_poly.type
_entity_poly.pdbx_seq_one_letter_code
_entity_poly.pdbx_strand_id
1 'polypeptide(L)' 'MDAMLELSRTGLGLVAVCDEANRVQGVFHRRRPAPLLVAGGTLNDGVTRAMTRNGVTLQAIAARWKPKSD' A
#
# COMPACT_ATOMS: atom_id res chain seq x y z
N MET A 1 -7.43 10.40 5.45
CA MET A 1 -8.20 9.70 4.40
C MET A 1 -8.34 8.24 4.83
N ASP A 2 -9.54 7.67 4.75
CA ASP A 2 -9.78 6.26 5.10
C ASP A 2 -9.31 5.36 3.95
N ALA A 3 -8.34 4.50 4.24
CA ALA A 3 -7.70 3.63 3.26
C ALA A 3 -8.68 2.60 2.67
N MET A 4 -9.71 2.18 3.41
CA MET A 4 -10.70 1.21 2.91
C MET A 4 -11.68 1.84 1.91
N LEU A 5 -12.05 3.10 2.13
CA LEU A 5 -12.87 3.85 1.16
C LEU A 5 -12.10 4.05 -0.14
N GLU A 6 -10.81 4.39 -0.06
CA GLU A 6 -10.00 4.62 -1.26
C GLU A 6 -9.75 3.35 -2.08
N LEU A 7 -9.58 2.20 -1.42
CA LEU A 7 -9.53 0.89 -2.08
C LEU A 7 -10.81 0.56 -2.84
N SER A 8 -11.96 0.93 -2.27
CA SER A 8 -13.27 0.69 -2.87
C SER A 8 -13.52 1.63 -4.04
N ARG A 9 -13.06 2.88 -3.95
CA ARG A 9 -13.17 3.91 -4.98
C ARG A 9 -12.29 3.63 -6.20
N THR A 10 -11.06 3.16 -5.98
CA THR A 10 -10.07 2.93 -7.07
C THR A 10 -10.18 1.54 -7.70
N GLY A 11 -10.69 0.55 -6.97
CA GLY A 11 -10.74 -0.85 -7.45
C GLY A 11 -9.38 -1.54 -7.55
N LEU A 12 -8.28 -0.87 -7.21
CA LEU A 12 -6.90 -1.34 -7.41
C LEU A 12 -6.45 -2.40 -6.40
N GLY A 13 -7.20 -2.60 -5.32
CA GLY A 13 -6.87 -3.58 -4.28
C GLY A 13 -5.64 -3.21 -3.43
N LEU A 14 -5.00 -2.07 -3.71
CA LEU A 14 -3.92 -1.47 -2.94
C LEU A 14 -3.98 0.07 -2.98
N VAL A 15 -3.44 0.73 -1.96
CA VAL A 15 -3.28 2.18 -1.88
C VAL A 15 -1.90 2.51 -1.30
N ALA A 16 -1.23 3.51 -1.86
CA ALA A 16 0.01 4.04 -1.29
C ALA A 16 -0.32 4.89 -0.05
N VAL A 17 0.45 4.69 1.01
CA VAL A 17 0.40 5.53 2.21
C VAL A 17 1.53 6.54 2.09
N CYS A 18 1.20 7.82 2.08
CA CYS A 18 2.18 8.90 1.99
C CYS A 18 2.23 9.73 3.27
N ASP A 19 3.37 10.37 3.53
CA ASP A 19 3.49 11.41 4.55
C ASP A 19 2.91 12.75 4.04
N GLU A 20 2.95 13.78 4.89
CA GLU A 20 2.50 15.14 4.57
C GLU A 20 3.27 15.78 3.41
N ALA A 21 4.47 15.29 3.10
CA ALA A 21 5.30 15.73 1.98
C ALA A 21 5.08 14.89 0.70
N ASN A 22 4.02 14.06 0.65
CA ASN A 22 3.71 13.14 -0.44
C ASN A 22 4.77 12.06 -0.72
N ARG A 23 5.60 11.71 0.27
CA ARG A 23 6.56 10.60 0.15
C ARG A 23 5.92 9.30 0.58
N VAL A 24 6.06 8.26 -0.25
CA VAL A 24 5.53 6.92 0.01
C VAL A 24 6.23 6.31 1.24
N GLN A 25 5.44 5.99 2.27
CA GLN A 25 5.86 5.34 3.51
C GLN A 25 5.61 3.82 3.49
N GLY A 26 4.68 3.38 2.65
CA GLY A 26 4.31 1.97 2.52
C GLY A 26 3.09 1.78 1.61
N VAL A 27 2.66 0.53 1.49
CA VAL A 27 1.48 0.17 0.69
C VAL A 27 0.52 -0.64 1.54
N PHE A 28 -0.75 -0.21 1.56
CA PHE A 28 -1.84 -0.93 2.19
C PHE A 28 -2.63 -1.72 1.15
N HIS A 29 -2.93 -2.99 1.41
CA HIS A 29 -3.57 -3.90 0.45
C HIS A 29 -4.85 -4.47 1.04
N ARG A 30 -5.93 -4.53 0.26
CA ARG A 30 -7.21 -5.11 0.69
C ARG A 30 -7.11 -6.60 1.03
N ARG A 31 -6.30 -7.34 0.25
CA ARG A 31 -6.19 -8.81 0.36
C ARG A 31 -5.22 -9.30 1.43
N ARG A 32 -4.54 -8.39 2.13
CA ARG A 32 -3.87 -8.72 3.38
C ARG A 32 -4.68 -8.10 4.52
N PRO A 33 -5.62 -8.84 5.14
CA PRO A 33 -5.92 -8.54 6.52
C PRO A 33 -4.58 -8.59 7.25
N ALA A 34 -4.14 -7.41 7.67
CA ALA A 34 -2.79 -7.21 8.15
C ALA A 34 -2.52 -8.14 9.35
N PRO A 35 -1.24 -8.31 9.72
CA PRO A 35 -0.84 -8.76 11.05
C PRO A 35 -1.66 -8.18 12.20
N LEU A 36 -2.41 -7.08 12.03
CA LEU A 36 -3.41 -6.58 12.97
C LEU A 36 -4.42 -7.63 13.44
N LEU A 37 -5.23 -8.27 12.59
CA LEU A 37 -6.23 -9.23 13.10
C LEU A 37 -5.57 -10.44 13.77
N VAL A 38 -4.38 -10.83 13.29
CA VAL A 38 -3.59 -11.94 13.82
C VAL A 38 -2.86 -11.56 15.12
N ALA A 39 -2.65 -10.26 15.38
CA ALA A 39 -1.99 -9.71 16.57
C ALA A 39 -2.95 -8.91 17.50
N GLY A 40 -4.27 -9.06 17.33
CA GLY A 40 -5.29 -8.43 18.20
C GLY A 40 -5.64 -6.97 17.90
N GLY A 41 -5.21 -6.43 16.76
CA GLY A 41 -5.59 -5.11 16.25
C GLY A 41 -6.98 -5.07 15.62
N THR A 42 -7.56 -3.88 15.54
CA THR A 42 -8.93 -3.65 15.06
C THR A 42 -8.95 -2.96 13.69
N LEU A 43 -10.11 -2.95 13.02
CA LEU A 43 -10.30 -2.16 11.79
C LEU A 43 -10.18 -0.65 12.02
N ASN A 44 -10.24 -0.18 13.26
CA ASN A 44 -10.07 1.23 13.63
C ASN A 44 -8.61 1.63 13.83
N ASP A 45 -7.69 0.67 13.85
CA ASP A 45 -6.27 0.96 14.03
C ASP A 45 -5.71 1.67 12.80
N GLY A 46 -4.76 2.59 13.01
CA GLY A 46 -4.19 3.38 11.93
C GLY A 46 -3.53 2.54 10.84
N VAL A 47 -3.71 2.97 9.58
CA VAL A 47 -3.16 2.31 8.37
C VAL A 47 -1.64 2.08 8.43
N THR A 48 -0.93 2.91 9.20
CA THR A 48 0.53 2.80 9.41
C THR A 48 0.93 1.50 10.11
N ARG A 49 0.06 0.89 10.94
CA ARG A 49 0.28 -0.44 11.53
C ARG A 49 0.01 -1.57 10.55
N ALA A 50 -0.83 -1.32 9.55
CA ALA A 50 -1.36 -2.34 8.64
C ALA A 50 -0.61 -2.41 7.31
N MET A 51 0.09 -1.34 6.94
CA MET A 51 0.81 -1.25 5.68
C MET A 51 2.04 -2.15 5.65
N THR A 52 2.36 -2.65 4.46
CA THR A 52 3.67 -3.23 4.20
C THR A 52 4.68 -2.11 4.11
N ARG A 53 5.73 -2.20 4.94
CA ARG A 53 6.89 -1.29 4.93
C ARG A 53 8.05 -1.92 4.15
N ASN A 54 9.08 -1.13 3.88
CA ASN A 54 10.33 -1.57 3.21
C ASN A 54 10.14 -1.99 1.74
N GLY A 55 9.22 -1.34 1.02
CA GLY A 55 9.11 -1.48 -0.43
C GLY A 55 10.16 -0.65 -1.17
N VAL A 56 10.40 -0.97 -2.44
CA VAL A 56 11.23 -0.16 -3.34
C VAL A 56 10.32 0.76 -4.16
N THR A 57 10.48 2.07 -4.01
CA THR A 57 9.84 3.05 -4.90
C THR A 57 10.71 3.22 -6.14
N LEU A 58 10.21 2.75 -7.29
CA LEU A 58 10.87 3.00 -8.56
C LEU A 58 10.66 4.45 -8.96
N GLN A 59 11.75 5.17 -9.23
CA GLN A 59 11.70 6.52 -9.77
C GLN A 59 11.16 6.48 -11.20
N ALA A 60 10.34 7.45 -11.57
CA ALA A 60 9.77 7.54 -12.92
C ALA A 60 10.82 7.64 -14.05
N ILE A 61 12.09 7.87 -13.70
CA ILE A 61 13.20 8.11 -14.64
C ILE A 61 13.92 6.83 -15.11
N ALA A 62 13.53 5.62 -14.67
CA ALA A 62 14.26 4.42 -15.10
C ALA A 62 13.37 3.18 -15.20
N ALA A 63 12.91 2.90 -16.42
CA ALA A 63 13.07 1.60 -17.10
C ALA A 63 11.94 1.43 -18.12
N ARG A 64 12.30 1.47 -19.41
CA ARG A 64 11.47 0.84 -20.43
C ARG A 64 11.38 -0.64 -20.07
N TRP A 65 10.21 -1.07 -19.57
CA TRP A 65 9.97 -2.48 -19.30
C TRP A 65 10.14 -3.26 -20.61
N LYS A 66 11.17 -4.10 -20.68
CA LYS A 66 11.40 -5.04 -21.78
C LYS A 66 10.76 -6.36 -21.34
N PRO A 67 9.61 -6.76 -21.90
CA PRO A 67 9.09 -8.10 -21.67
C PRO A 67 10.16 -9.12 -22.08
N LYS A 68 10.33 -10.16 -21.26
CA LYS A 68 11.10 -11.34 -21.66
C LYS A 68 10.28 -12.04 -22.75
N SER A 69 10.83 -12.18 -23.94
CA SER A 69 10.25 -13.02 -24.99
C SER A 69 10.49 -14.49 -24.61
N ASP A 70 9.44 -15.30 -24.69
CA ASP A 70 9.51 -16.77 -24.59
C ASP A 70 10.30 -17.37 -25.77
#